data_AF-A0A8T7KDQ2-F1
#
_entry.id   AF-A0A8T7KDQ2-F1
#
_cell.length_a   1.000
_cell.length_b   1.000
_cell.length_c   1.000
_cell.angle_alpha   90.00
_cell.angle_beta   90.00
_cell.angle_gamma   90.00
#
_symmetry.space_group_name_H-M   'P 1'
#
loop_
_entity.id
_entity.type
_entity.pdbx_description
1 polymer ?
#
loop_
_entity_poly.entity_id
_entity_poly.type
_entity_poly.pdbx_seq_one_letter_code
_entity_poly.pdbx_strand_id
1 'polypeptide(L)'
;MTQDDQQPPEPTAEGRISRDTLLLLGALAFLIVAVALTFLFTPNSGTNVGQLGATATSAVAATGPAGEPYPVSTPAGVATPGPAVSYPGPGAGGIITATQQPGTIATGVPEAEPSPTSPGSEPAPSPPGTATTVAYPGPVGEGTPPPVPTFNPTVIQPTAPPPPTSAPPVAIQPTVAPPVQPLPTGTSPTDLALEASPTAPPVTPTTPPPPPPPPADVLRGNVRWSAGQSPIVLRRDLQIAPGAELIIEPGVEVRLDPGVSIYVDGGRLIALGQPGQPVRFVGSSGARWSGIFGRPNSVVVLEHSEVRGGGIGGTVMAVDRSELVVRNSRFTDNGGAILTTDTRLEMRDSEVAGNDMPFGAALEASYTRGNVVTLTGNRIGGNRLSDGSPQVRVNSSSSFDTLNLAIDGNMISGGAPNLQLTTNGPLRGTVVCNTLVGADQGFGLRTMTEQVAPNGAPLMDLRVEQNYIDEHTPPIIPIYLRFGLGRGATSEIKLDMRNNWWGEPSGPYDPERNVDGRGDSVGVNIEFVPWLQAPPPCAPPR
;
A
#
# COMPACT_ATOMS: atom_id res chain seq x y z
N MET A 1 -73.16 -46.84 31.38
CA MET A 1 -71.92 -46.28 31.94
C MET A 1 -71.37 -45.31 30.92
N THR A 2 -70.88 -44.19 31.41
CA THR A 2 -70.71 -42.86 30.80
C THR A 2 -70.03 -42.84 29.43
N GLN A 3 -70.65 -42.11 28.49
CA GLN A 3 -70.27 -42.01 27.09
C GLN A 3 -69.79 -40.58 26.78
N ASP A 4 -68.61 -40.55 26.16
CA ASP A 4 -67.85 -39.42 25.66
C ASP A 4 -68.55 -38.57 24.59
N ASP A 5 -67.92 -37.42 24.36
CA ASP A 5 -67.89 -36.58 23.15
C ASP A 5 -69.05 -35.64 22.85
N GLN A 6 -68.78 -34.34 23.03
CA GLN A 6 -68.82 -33.35 21.93
C GLN A 6 -68.31 -31.97 22.41
N GLN A 7 -67.08 -31.61 22.01
CA GLN A 7 -66.60 -30.23 22.06
C GLN A 7 -66.50 -29.70 20.61
N PRO A 8 -67.12 -28.54 20.29
CA PRO A 8 -67.10 -27.99 18.93
C PRO A 8 -65.78 -27.27 18.58
N PRO A 9 -65.46 -27.11 17.28
CA PRO A 9 -64.14 -26.69 16.80
C PRO A 9 -63.89 -25.18 16.90
N GLU A 10 -62.64 -24.79 17.21
CA GLU A 10 -62.18 -23.39 17.12
C GLU A 10 -62.03 -22.92 15.67
N PRO A 11 -62.36 -21.65 15.36
CA PRO A 11 -62.22 -21.09 14.02
C PRO A 11 -60.77 -20.71 13.69
N THR A 12 -60.41 -21.02 12.44
CA THR A 12 -59.18 -20.72 11.71
C THR A 12 -58.72 -19.26 11.85
N ALA A 13 -57.51 -19.05 12.37
CA ALA A 13 -56.82 -17.76 12.33
C ALA A 13 -56.27 -17.51 10.91
N GLU A 14 -56.88 -16.55 10.22
CA GLU A 14 -56.44 -16.02 8.94
C GLU A 14 -54.98 -15.52 9.00
N GLY A 15 -54.22 -15.84 7.95
CA GLY A 15 -52.80 -15.58 7.83
C GLY A 15 -52.45 -14.09 7.87
N ARG A 16 -51.90 -13.64 9.00
CA ARG A 16 -51.09 -12.42 9.05
C ARG A 16 -49.63 -12.81 8.86
N ILE A 17 -49.09 -12.47 7.69
CA ILE A 17 -47.66 -12.57 7.40
C ILE A 17 -46.91 -11.74 8.45
N SER A 18 -46.05 -12.40 9.22
CA SER A 18 -45.29 -11.72 10.27
C SER A 18 -44.33 -10.69 9.66
N ARG A 19 -43.97 -9.66 10.43
CA ARG A 19 -43.00 -8.64 10.01
C ARG A 19 -41.66 -9.26 9.58
N ASP A 20 -41.28 -10.35 10.23
CA ASP A 20 -40.06 -11.08 9.92
C ASP A 20 -40.16 -11.84 8.59
N THR A 21 -41.34 -12.37 8.27
CA THR A 21 -41.61 -12.99 6.96
C THR A 21 -41.59 -11.95 5.84
N LEU A 22 -42.07 -10.72 6.08
CA LEU A 22 -41.95 -9.62 5.12
C LEU A 22 -40.50 -9.16 4.91
N LEU A 23 -39.70 -9.12 5.97
CA LEU A 23 -38.27 -8.82 5.87
C LEU A 23 -37.51 -9.90 5.10
N LEU A 24 -37.85 -11.17 5.33
CA LEU A 24 -37.24 -12.29 4.60
C LEU A 24 -37.62 -12.26 3.11
N LEU A 25 -38.88 -11.97 2.80
CA LEU A 25 -39.34 -11.82 1.41
C LEU A 25 -38.69 -10.61 0.73
N GLY A 26 -38.50 -9.50 1.45
CA GLY A 26 -37.77 -8.33 0.95
C GLY A 26 -36.29 -8.62 0.68
N ALA A 27 -35.61 -9.32 1.58
CA ALA A 27 -34.23 -9.73 1.40
C ALA A 27 -34.07 -10.71 0.22
N LEU A 28 -35.01 -11.64 0.05
CA LEU A 28 -35.02 -12.58 -1.07
C LEU A 28 -35.26 -11.86 -2.40
N ALA A 29 -36.19 -10.90 -2.45
CA ALA A 29 -36.42 -10.08 -3.64
C ALA A 29 -35.18 -9.25 -4.00
N PHE A 30 -34.49 -8.68 -3.00
CA PHE A 30 -33.26 -7.93 -3.22
C PHE A 30 -32.14 -8.83 -3.77
N LEU A 31 -31.99 -10.04 -3.24
CA LEU A 31 -31.02 -11.02 -3.73
C LEU A 31 -31.32 -11.42 -5.20
N ILE A 32 -32.58 -11.66 -5.53
CA ILE A 32 -33.01 -12.01 -6.89
C ILE A 32 -32.70 -10.87 -7.87
N VAL A 33 -32.97 -9.62 -7.48
CA VAL A 33 -32.65 -8.44 -8.29
C VAL A 33 -31.14 -8.26 -8.44
N ALA A 34 -30.37 -8.45 -7.37
CA ALA A 34 -28.91 -8.38 -7.42
C ALA A 34 -28.32 -9.43 -8.37
N VAL A 35 -28.82 -10.67 -8.32
CA VAL A 35 -28.43 -11.74 -9.24
C VAL A 35 -28.87 -11.43 -10.68
N ALA A 36 -30.09 -10.93 -10.90
CA ALA A 36 -30.55 -10.55 -12.24
C ALA A 36 -29.71 -9.41 -12.85
N LEU A 37 -29.26 -8.45 -12.03
CA LEU A 37 -28.35 -7.39 -12.46
C LEU A 37 -26.98 -7.94 -12.90
N THR A 38 -26.50 -9.03 -12.31
CA THR A 38 -25.26 -9.68 -12.79
C THR A 38 -25.41 -10.24 -14.20
N PHE A 39 -26.61 -10.67 -14.61
CA PHE A 39 -26.86 -11.16 -15.97
C PHE A 39 -27.12 -10.03 -16.99
N LEU A 40 -27.66 -8.90 -16.54
CA LEU A 40 -27.91 -7.72 -17.40
C LEU A 40 -26.64 -6.89 -17.66
N PHE A 41 -25.63 -6.98 -16.80
CA PHE A 41 -24.37 -6.25 -16.92
C PHE A 41 -23.15 -7.12 -17.24
N THR A 42 -23.36 -8.35 -17.73
CA THR A 42 -22.26 -9.15 -18.30
C THR A 42 -21.79 -8.53 -19.62
N PRO A 43 -20.49 -8.21 -19.81
CA PRO A 43 -19.98 -7.84 -21.12
C PRO A 43 -20.19 -9.01 -22.09
N ASN A 44 -20.93 -8.76 -23.18
CA ASN A 44 -21.14 -9.72 -24.26
C ASN A 44 -19.81 -10.32 -24.75
N SER A 45 -19.47 -11.53 -24.31
CA SER A 45 -18.50 -12.39 -24.98
C SER A 45 -19.26 -13.28 -25.96
N GLY A 46 -19.77 -12.66 -27.02
CA GLY A 46 -20.41 -13.37 -28.12
C GLY A 46 -19.37 -13.91 -29.09
N THR A 47 -18.93 -15.16 -28.91
CA THR A 47 -18.29 -15.95 -29.95
C THR A 47 -19.28 -16.24 -31.07
N ASN A 48 -19.14 -15.54 -32.21
CA ASN A 48 -19.69 -16.02 -33.47
C ASN A 48 -18.73 -17.05 -34.07
N VAL A 49 -19.02 -18.33 -33.86
CA VAL A 49 -18.44 -19.42 -34.65
C VAL A 49 -19.27 -19.52 -35.93
N GLY A 50 -18.84 -18.78 -36.95
CA GLY A 50 -19.35 -18.83 -38.32
C GLY A 50 -18.30 -19.39 -39.26
N GLN A 51 -18.51 -20.63 -39.68
CA GLN A 51 -17.71 -21.48 -40.55
C GLN A 51 -17.57 -20.93 -41.98
N LEU A 52 -16.34 -20.75 -42.49
CA LEU A 52 -15.89 -20.69 -43.90
C LEU A 52 -14.34 -20.85 -43.81
N GLY A 53 -13.59 -21.73 -44.48
CA GLY A 53 -13.69 -22.40 -45.77
C GLY A 53 -12.24 -22.46 -46.27
N ALA A 54 -11.67 -23.66 -46.41
CA ALA A 54 -10.30 -23.82 -46.86
C ALA A 54 -10.16 -23.48 -48.36
N THR A 55 -9.31 -22.51 -48.72
CA THR A 55 -8.67 -22.47 -50.05
C THR A 55 -7.50 -21.47 -50.13
N ALA A 56 -6.39 -22.00 -50.67
CA ALA A 56 -5.43 -21.42 -51.62
C ALA A 56 -4.69 -20.09 -51.33
N THR A 57 -3.38 -20.24 -51.18
CA THR A 57 -2.29 -19.57 -51.91
C THR A 57 -2.57 -18.21 -52.55
N SER A 58 -1.80 -17.19 -52.17
CA SER A 58 -1.21 -16.21 -53.10
C SER A 58 -0.08 -15.43 -52.44
N ALA A 59 1.10 -15.54 -53.03
CA ALA A 59 2.25 -14.68 -52.80
C ALA A 59 2.03 -13.34 -53.51
N VAL A 60 2.43 -12.23 -52.87
CA VAL A 60 2.75 -10.97 -53.55
C VAL A 60 3.98 -10.37 -52.89
N ALA A 61 4.99 -10.10 -53.71
CA ALA A 61 6.25 -9.45 -53.39
C ALA A 61 6.16 -7.92 -53.60
N ALA A 62 6.91 -7.16 -52.80
CA ALA A 62 7.49 -5.85 -53.13
C ALA A 62 8.57 -5.50 -52.09
N THR A 63 9.85 -5.79 -52.35
CA THR A 63 10.92 -4.84 -52.75
C THR A 63 11.23 -3.72 -51.74
N GLY A 64 12.32 -3.90 -50.98
CA GLY A 64 13.07 -2.82 -50.31
C GLY A 64 14.55 -2.89 -50.74
N PRO A 65 15.25 -1.75 -50.93
CA PRO A 65 16.61 -1.74 -51.46
C PRO A 65 17.68 -2.01 -50.39
N ALA A 66 18.83 -2.45 -50.90
CA ALA A 66 19.96 -3.04 -50.21
C ALA A 66 20.82 -2.05 -49.39
N GLY A 67 21.45 -2.60 -48.33
CA GLY A 67 22.62 -2.06 -47.64
C GLY A 67 23.58 -3.20 -47.31
N GLU A 68 24.84 -3.03 -47.72
CA GLU A 68 25.98 -3.97 -47.74
C GLU A 68 26.38 -4.59 -46.37
N PRO A 69 27.14 -5.72 -46.36
CA PRO A 69 27.36 -6.56 -45.19
C PRO A 69 28.61 -6.20 -44.36
N TYR A 70 28.54 -6.41 -43.04
CA TYR A 70 29.70 -6.41 -42.13
C TYR A 70 30.17 -7.85 -41.86
N PRO A 71 31.49 -8.12 -41.77
CA PRO A 71 32.02 -9.47 -41.62
C PRO A 71 32.09 -9.96 -40.17
N VAL A 72 31.95 -11.27 -40.04
CA VAL A 72 32.05 -12.09 -38.83
C VAL A 72 33.52 -12.28 -38.42
N SER A 73 33.80 -12.28 -37.11
CA SER A 73 34.92 -13.04 -36.55
C SER A 73 34.62 -13.55 -35.13
N THR A 74 34.94 -14.83 -34.91
CA THR A 74 34.81 -15.65 -33.70
C THR A 74 36.06 -15.59 -32.80
N PRO A 75 36.04 -16.15 -31.56
CA PRO A 75 36.73 -15.59 -30.38
C PRO A 75 38.01 -16.32 -29.95
N ALA A 76 38.80 -15.69 -29.08
CA ALA A 76 39.76 -16.38 -28.20
C ALA A 76 40.22 -15.49 -27.00
N GLY A 77 40.36 -16.12 -25.82
CA GLY A 77 41.46 -15.80 -24.87
C GLY A 77 41.10 -15.22 -23.51
N VAL A 78 41.19 -16.05 -22.47
CA VAL A 78 41.17 -15.71 -21.03
C VAL A 78 42.51 -15.12 -20.59
N ALA A 79 42.51 -14.07 -19.74
CA ALA A 79 43.63 -13.70 -18.88
C ALA A 79 43.18 -12.93 -17.61
N THR A 80 43.89 -13.20 -16.51
CA THR A 80 43.69 -12.91 -15.07
C THR A 80 43.72 -11.43 -14.61
N PRO A 81 43.17 -11.09 -13.42
CA PRO A 81 43.19 -9.73 -12.87
C PRO A 81 44.41 -9.43 -11.96
N GLY A 82 44.93 -8.19 -12.07
CA GLY A 82 45.90 -7.54 -11.18
C GLY A 82 45.48 -6.06 -10.94
N PRO A 83 46.03 -5.38 -9.92
CA PRO A 83 45.21 -4.70 -8.90
C PRO A 83 44.87 -3.22 -9.15
N ALA A 84 43.92 -2.75 -8.33
CA ALA A 84 43.26 -1.45 -8.32
C ALA A 84 44.20 -0.24 -8.14
N VAL A 85 43.85 0.86 -8.82
CA VAL A 85 44.43 2.19 -8.63
C VAL A 85 43.34 3.13 -8.12
N SER A 86 43.62 3.76 -6.99
CA SER A 86 42.82 4.76 -6.27
C SER A 86 42.85 6.14 -6.93
N TYR A 87 41.71 6.83 -6.97
CA TYR A 87 41.56 8.21 -7.45
C TYR A 87 41.90 9.26 -6.36
N PRO A 88 42.47 10.42 -6.72
CA PRO A 88 42.91 11.45 -5.77
C PRO A 88 41.84 12.50 -5.43
N GLY A 89 41.91 13.05 -4.21
CA GLY A 89 41.10 14.18 -3.73
C GLY A 89 41.62 15.56 -4.17
N PRO A 90 40.82 16.63 -4.03
CA PRO A 90 41.15 17.95 -4.55
C PRO A 90 42.01 18.78 -3.58
N GLY A 91 42.99 19.50 -4.15
CA GLY A 91 43.91 20.36 -3.43
C GLY A 91 43.42 21.79 -3.22
N ALA A 92 43.97 22.43 -2.20
CA ALA A 92 44.00 23.89 -2.02
C ALA A 92 45.47 24.31 -1.78
N GLY A 93 45.88 25.40 -2.43
CA GLY A 93 47.29 25.77 -2.66
C GLY A 93 48.08 26.34 -1.47
N GLY A 94 49.41 26.34 -1.64
CA GLY A 94 50.39 27.05 -0.80
C GLY A 94 50.29 28.58 -0.96
N ILE A 95 51.06 29.45 -0.30
CA ILE A 95 52.46 29.47 0.18
C ILE A 95 52.45 30.54 1.34
N ILE A 96 53.22 30.54 2.45
CA ILE A 96 54.62 30.98 2.66
C ILE A 96 55.08 30.70 4.12
N THR A 97 56.37 30.41 4.22
CA THR A 97 57.21 30.11 5.40
C THR A 97 57.56 31.33 6.27
N ALA A 98 57.62 31.17 7.60
CA ALA A 98 58.57 31.87 8.49
C ALA A 98 58.70 31.17 9.86
N THR A 99 59.84 31.40 10.50
CA THR A 99 60.56 30.59 11.50
C THR A 99 60.35 30.98 12.99
N GLN A 100 60.63 30.01 13.87
CA GLN A 100 61.21 30.10 15.24
C GLN A 100 60.47 30.76 16.44
N GLN A 101 60.01 29.90 17.36
CA GLN A 101 60.38 29.74 18.81
C GLN A 101 60.31 30.92 19.83
N PRO A 102 60.35 30.67 21.17
CA PRO A 102 59.32 31.13 22.10
C PRO A 102 59.83 32.04 23.25
N GLY A 103 58.90 32.63 24.02
CA GLY A 103 59.23 33.38 25.24
C GLY A 103 58.02 33.64 26.13
N THR A 104 58.08 33.11 27.34
CA THR A 104 57.25 33.30 28.55
C THR A 104 57.22 34.78 29.02
N ILE A 105 56.24 35.28 29.80
CA ILE A 105 56.05 35.09 31.26
C ILE A 105 54.63 35.55 31.71
N ALA A 106 54.14 34.83 32.75
CA ALA A 106 53.05 35.03 33.75
C ALA A 106 52.57 36.47 34.07
N THR A 107 51.35 36.75 34.57
CA THR A 107 50.61 36.31 35.79
C THR A 107 49.15 36.83 35.74
N GLY A 108 48.09 36.37 36.42
CA GLY A 108 47.89 35.34 37.46
C GLY A 108 46.38 35.08 37.74
N VAL A 109 46.05 33.79 37.95
CA VAL A 109 45.19 33.06 38.94
C VAL A 109 43.86 33.67 39.52
N PRO A 110 42.92 32.85 40.08
CA PRO A 110 41.77 32.21 39.40
C PRO A 110 40.42 32.38 40.15
N GLU A 111 39.31 31.86 39.61
CA GLU A 111 38.12 31.53 40.43
C GLU A 111 37.47 30.22 39.95
N ALA A 112 36.98 29.45 40.93
CA ALA A 112 36.82 28.00 40.89
C ALA A 112 35.39 27.53 40.55
N GLU A 113 35.31 26.39 39.88
CA GLU A 113 34.09 25.59 39.74
C GLU A 113 33.81 24.76 41.01
N PRO A 114 32.54 24.59 41.41
CA PRO A 114 32.18 23.70 42.52
C PRO A 114 31.87 22.27 42.05
N SER A 115 32.46 21.29 42.75
CA SER A 115 32.02 19.90 42.79
C SER A 115 30.71 19.74 43.57
N PRO A 116 29.95 18.66 43.34
CA PRO A 116 29.08 18.10 44.36
C PRO A 116 29.56 16.73 44.87
N THR A 117 29.46 16.58 46.20
CA THR A 117 29.73 15.43 47.06
C THR A 117 28.59 14.39 47.04
N SER A 118 28.93 13.15 47.42
CA SER A 118 28.11 11.92 47.48
C SER A 118 26.79 11.97 48.24
N PRO A 119 25.91 10.98 47.97
CA PRO A 119 25.13 10.29 49.00
C PRO A 119 25.51 8.80 49.12
N GLY A 120 25.47 8.28 50.35
CA GLY A 120 25.87 6.91 50.68
C GLY A 120 24.73 5.89 50.79
N SER A 121 25.14 4.72 51.31
CA SER A 121 24.38 3.55 51.79
C SER A 121 23.71 2.62 50.78
N GLU A 122 24.51 1.63 50.37
CA GLU A 122 24.14 0.34 49.76
C GLU A 122 24.09 -0.73 50.90
N PRO A 123 23.12 -1.67 50.94
CA PRO A 123 23.20 -2.84 51.81
C PRO A 123 23.81 -4.05 51.08
N ALA A 124 24.76 -4.69 51.75
CA ALA A 124 25.56 -5.82 51.29
C ALA A 124 24.77 -7.13 51.06
N PRO A 125 25.24 -8.01 50.14
CA PRO A 125 24.77 -9.38 50.01
C PRO A 125 25.56 -10.38 50.90
N SER A 126 24.85 -11.41 51.38
CA SER A 126 25.31 -12.49 52.26
C SER A 126 26.29 -13.50 51.60
N PRO A 127 27.12 -14.23 52.39
CA PRO A 127 28.28 -15.01 51.92
C PRO A 127 27.97 -16.43 51.36
N PRO A 128 28.95 -17.13 50.76
CA PRO A 128 28.70 -18.22 49.80
C PRO A 128 28.54 -19.61 50.44
N GLY A 129 27.61 -20.39 49.88
CA GLY A 129 27.38 -21.80 50.20
C GLY A 129 28.07 -22.76 49.22
N THR A 130 28.79 -23.70 49.82
CA THR A 130 29.54 -24.88 49.35
C THR A 130 29.20 -25.48 47.98
N ALA A 131 30.23 -25.66 47.16
CA ALA A 131 30.23 -26.45 45.93
C ALA A 131 30.06 -27.96 46.23
N THR A 132 29.16 -28.62 45.50
CA THR A 132 29.12 -30.08 45.40
C THR A 132 29.12 -30.47 43.93
N THR A 133 30.18 -31.15 43.51
CA THR A 133 30.39 -31.73 42.19
C THR A 133 29.43 -32.90 41.98
N VAL A 134 28.64 -32.91 40.91
CA VAL A 134 27.96 -34.13 40.43
C VAL A 134 28.14 -34.26 38.92
N ALA A 135 28.57 -35.46 38.53
CA ALA A 135 29.05 -35.85 37.22
C ALA A 135 27.95 -35.99 36.16
N TYR A 136 28.33 -35.80 34.89
CA TYR A 136 27.57 -36.18 33.69
C TYR A 136 27.31 -37.69 33.63
N PRO A 137 26.11 -38.13 33.21
CA PRO A 137 25.91 -39.45 32.62
C PRO A 137 26.08 -39.39 31.09
N GLY A 138 26.86 -40.33 30.55
CA GLY A 138 26.97 -40.61 29.11
C GLY A 138 25.72 -41.31 28.53
N PRO A 139 25.79 -41.75 27.25
CA PRO A 139 24.60 -42.11 26.47
C PRO A 139 24.07 -43.50 26.87
N VAL A 140 22.75 -43.63 26.94
CA VAL A 140 22.05 -44.92 27.13
C VAL A 140 21.25 -45.26 25.87
N GLY A 141 21.38 -46.52 25.44
CA GLY A 141 20.95 -47.04 24.15
C GLY A 141 19.47 -47.47 24.06
N GLU A 142 19.16 -48.02 22.89
CA GLU A 142 17.86 -48.45 22.39
C GLU A 142 17.03 -49.30 23.37
N GLY A 143 15.73 -48.99 23.46
CA GLY A 143 14.71 -49.82 24.08
C GLY A 143 13.30 -49.26 23.86
N THR A 144 12.54 -49.92 22.99
CA THR A 144 11.06 -49.98 22.79
C THR A 144 10.15 -48.78 23.15
N PRO A 145 9.24 -48.37 22.23
CA PRO A 145 8.36 -47.21 22.44
C PRO A 145 7.22 -47.50 23.45
N PRO A 146 6.73 -46.50 24.20
CA PRO A 146 5.56 -46.63 25.06
C PRO A 146 4.24 -46.70 24.26
N PRO A 147 3.16 -47.28 24.83
CA PRO A 147 1.90 -47.47 24.12
C PRO A 147 1.15 -46.15 23.88
N VAL A 148 0.51 -46.07 22.71
CA VAL A 148 -0.29 -44.93 22.24
C VAL A 148 -1.54 -44.76 23.13
N PRO A 149 -1.85 -43.54 23.65
CA PRO A 149 -3.09 -43.31 24.37
C PRO A 149 -4.29 -43.32 23.41
N THR A 150 -5.30 -44.12 23.74
CA THR A 150 -6.59 -44.17 23.06
C THR A 150 -7.44 -42.99 23.54
N PHE A 151 -7.77 -42.05 22.64
CA PHE A 151 -8.68 -40.94 22.96
C PHE A 151 -10.13 -41.37 22.73
N ASN A 152 -10.93 -41.32 23.80
CA ASN A 152 -12.39 -41.40 23.75
C ASN A 152 -12.94 -39.98 23.47
N PRO A 153 -13.69 -39.73 22.38
CA PRO A 153 -14.29 -38.42 22.16
C PRO A 153 -15.51 -38.24 23.06
N THR A 154 -15.35 -37.50 24.16
CA THR A 154 -16.51 -36.90 24.85
C THR A 154 -16.87 -35.62 24.11
N VAL A 155 -18.06 -35.61 23.50
CA VAL A 155 -18.65 -34.46 22.84
C VAL A 155 -18.94 -33.38 23.87
N ILE A 156 -18.23 -32.25 23.81
CA ILE A 156 -18.63 -31.01 24.50
C ILE A 156 -19.34 -30.16 23.46
N GLN A 157 -20.66 -30.01 23.59
CA GLN A 157 -21.44 -29.04 22.84
C GLN A 157 -21.07 -27.61 23.29
N PRO A 158 -20.84 -26.66 22.37
CA PRO A 158 -20.71 -25.25 22.73
C PRO A 158 -22.07 -24.68 23.15
N THR A 159 -22.15 -24.14 24.36
CA THR A 159 -23.25 -23.30 24.83
C THR A 159 -23.29 -21.98 24.05
N ALA A 160 -24.48 -21.61 23.57
CA ALA A 160 -24.74 -20.36 22.85
C ALA A 160 -24.43 -19.11 23.69
N PRO A 161 -23.98 -18.00 23.06
CA PRO A 161 -23.73 -16.75 23.75
C PRO A 161 -25.05 -16.10 24.22
N PRO A 162 -25.06 -15.33 25.34
CA PRO A 162 -26.25 -14.68 25.84
C PRO A 162 -26.69 -13.51 24.92
N PRO A 163 -28.00 -13.20 24.87
CA PRO A 163 -28.54 -12.13 24.04
C PRO A 163 -28.12 -10.74 24.55
N PRO A 164 -28.05 -9.71 23.68
CA PRO A 164 -27.67 -8.37 24.07
C PRO A 164 -28.72 -7.71 24.97
N THR A 165 -28.26 -7.13 26.08
CA THR A 165 -29.06 -6.34 27.01
C THR A 165 -29.57 -5.07 26.34
N SER A 166 -30.88 -4.87 26.31
CA SER A 166 -31.51 -3.64 25.80
C SER A 166 -31.32 -2.47 26.76
N ALA A 167 -30.98 -1.30 26.20
CA ALA A 167 -30.96 -0.03 26.92
C ALA A 167 -32.39 0.41 27.33
N PRO A 168 -32.55 1.13 28.45
CA PRO A 168 -33.88 1.58 28.91
C PRO A 168 -34.47 2.64 27.96
N PRO A 169 -35.81 2.69 27.79
CA PRO A 169 -36.45 3.59 26.83
C PRO A 169 -36.48 5.03 27.33
N VAL A 170 -36.10 5.96 26.46
CA VAL A 170 -36.33 7.41 26.60
C VAL A 170 -37.81 7.70 26.31
N ALA A 171 -38.49 8.38 27.23
CA ALA A 171 -39.87 8.81 27.06
C ALA A 171 -39.96 9.95 26.03
N ILE A 172 -40.68 9.71 24.93
CA ILE A 172 -41.04 10.74 23.94
C ILE A 172 -42.54 11.03 24.11
N GLN A 173 -42.90 12.28 24.41
CA GLN A 173 -44.29 12.73 24.46
C GLN A 173 -44.89 12.84 23.03
N PRO A 174 -46.19 12.56 22.84
CA PRO A 174 -46.81 12.56 21.53
C PRO A 174 -47.22 13.98 21.08
N THR A 175 -46.78 14.37 19.88
CA THR A 175 -47.30 15.54 19.16
C THR A 175 -48.42 15.10 18.21
N VAL A 176 -49.56 15.81 18.29
CA VAL A 176 -50.83 15.53 17.60
C VAL A 176 -50.75 15.78 16.09
N ALA A 177 -51.38 14.89 15.30
CA ALA A 177 -51.57 15.03 13.85
C ALA A 177 -52.91 15.73 13.50
N PRO A 178 -52.99 16.52 12.42
CA PRO A 178 -54.25 17.15 11.98
C PRO A 178 -55.16 16.18 11.18
N PRO A 179 -56.48 16.43 11.15
CA PRO A 179 -57.47 15.45 10.69
C PRO A 179 -57.68 15.41 9.16
N VAL A 180 -57.98 14.20 8.67
CA VAL A 180 -58.37 13.85 7.30
C VAL A 180 -59.85 14.16 7.07
N GLN A 181 -60.21 14.81 5.94
CA GLN A 181 -61.59 14.96 5.47
C GLN A 181 -61.94 13.93 4.37
N PRO A 182 -63.22 13.50 4.23
CA PRO A 182 -63.62 12.41 3.34
C PRO A 182 -64.00 12.87 1.92
N LEU A 183 -63.80 11.95 0.97
CA LEU A 183 -64.13 12.01 -0.46
C LEU A 183 -65.66 11.93 -0.72
N PRO A 184 -66.22 12.69 -1.68
CA PRO A 184 -67.53 12.40 -2.24
C PRO A 184 -67.46 11.50 -3.48
N THR A 185 -68.36 10.53 -3.45
CA THR A 185 -68.76 9.53 -4.45
C THR A 185 -69.22 10.12 -5.79
N GLY A 186 -68.93 9.40 -6.88
CA GLY A 186 -69.32 9.75 -8.24
C GLY A 186 -70.75 9.38 -8.63
N THR A 187 -71.11 9.80 -9.85
CA THR A 187 -72.19 9.26 -10.68
C THR A 187 -71.73 9.20 -12.13
N SER A 188 -72.07 8.09 -12.80
CA SER A 188 -71.62 7.63 -14.13
C SER A 188 -72.69 7.97 -15.23
N PRO A 189 -72.63 7.45 -16.48
CA PRO A 189 -71.98 8.03 -17.66
C PRO A 189 -72.96 8.34 -18.82
N THR A 190 -72.56 9.12 -19.84
CA THR A 190 -73.05 8.93 -21.23
C THR A 190 -72.15 9.59 -22.28
N ASP A 191 -71.44 8.72 -23.00
CA ASP A 191 -71.09 8.64 -24.43
C ASP A 191 -70.91 9.85 -25.38
N LEU A 192 -69.80 9.75 -26.13
CA LEU A 192 -69.52 10.15 -27.54
C LEU A 192 -69.37 11.65 -27.92
N ALA A 193 -68.12 12.07 -28.15
CA ALA A 193 -67.58 12.37 -29.49
C ALA A 193 -66.13 12.93 -29.41
N LEU A 194 -65.26 12.44 -30.31
CA LEU A 194 -63.89 12.90 -30.52
C LEU A 194 -63.84 14.36 -30.96
N GLU A 195 -62.94 15.16 -30.39
CA GLU A 195 -62.01 16.02 -31.15
C GLU A 195 -60.69 16.19 -30.38
N ALA A 196 -59.57 15.98 -31.08
CA ALA A 196 -58.22 15.98 -30.54
C ALA A 196 -57.66 17.41 -30.39
N SER A 197 -57.16 17.74 -29.20
CA SER A 197 -56.26 18.87 -28.96
C SER A 197 -54.91 18.34 -28.45
N PRO A 198 -53.76 18.78 -29.00
CA PRO A 198 -52.46 18.27 -28.59
C PRO A 198 -52.13 18.74 -27.17
N THR A 199 -52.02 17.77 -26.26
CA THR A 199 -51.61 18.01 -24.86
C THR A 199 -50.11 18.30 -24.82
N ALA A 200 -49.73 19.45 -24.26
CA ALA A 200 -48.34 19.78 -23.97
C ALA A 200 -47.74 18.73 -23.02
N PRO A 201 -46.49 18.27 -23.22
CA PRO A 201 -45.88 17.26 -22.36
C PRO A 201 -45.71 17.77 -20.91
N PRO A 202 -45.74 16.87 -19.91
CA PRO A 202 -45.59 17.25 -18.51
C PRO A 202 -44.19 17.82 -18.28
N VAL A 203 -44.10 18.96 -17.58
CA VAL A 203 -42.82 19.56 -17.16
C VAL A 203 -42.22 18.65 -16.08
N THR A 204 -41.14 17.96 -16.42
CA THR A 204 -40.32 17.19 -15.45
C THR A 204 -39.80 18.15 -14.37
N PRO A 205 -39.88 17.81 -13.07
CA PRO A 205 -39.21 18.59 -12.03
C PRO A 205 -37.71 18.58 -12.32
N THR A 206 -37.15 19.71 -12.75
CA THR A 206 -35.72 19.87 -12.91
C THR A 206 -35.10 19.85 -11.52
N THR A 207 -34.30 18.83 -11.24
CA THR A 207 -33.38 18.85 -10.10
C THR A 207 -32.57 20.15 -10.17
N PRO A 208 -32.43 20.92 -9.07
CA PRO A 208 -31.59 22.10 -9.06
C PRO A 208 -30.20 21.72 -9.60
N PRO A 209 -29.60 22.52 -10.50
CA PRO A 209 -28.25 22.25 -10.95
C PRO A 209 -27.34 22.15 -9.72
N PRO A 210 -26.39 21.20 -9.70
CA PRO A 210 -25.44 21.10 -8.61
C PRO A 210 -24.79 22.47 -8.38
N PRO A 211 -24.56 22.87 -7.12
CA PRO A 211 -23.94 24.15 -6.83
C PRO A 211 -22.64 24.27 -7.64
N PRO A 212 -22.36 25.43 -8.24
CA PRO A 212 -21.15 25.61 -9.02
C PRO A 212 -19.95 25.27 -8.13
N PRO A 213 -18.95 24.54 -8.65
CA PRO A 213 -17.77 24.20 -7.88
C PRO A 213 -17.17 25.50 -7.30
N PRO A 214 -16.63 25.46 -6.07
CA PRO A 214 -16.02 26.65 -5.47
C PRO A 214 -15.02 27.28 -6.45
N PRO A 215 -14.93 28.63 -6.50
CA PRO A 215 -14.08 29.29 -7.48
C PRO A 215 -12.62 28.85 -7.28
N ALA A 216 -12.06 28.13 -8.26
CA ALA A 216 -10.64 27.84 -8.30
C ALA A 216 -9.87 29.03 -8.91
N ASP A 217 -8.63 29.23 -8.49
CA ASP A 217 -7.63 29.98 -9.23
C ASP A 217 -7.17 29.14 -10.43
N VAL A 218 -7.38 29.62 -11.65
CA VAL A 218 -6.98 28.88 -12.86
C VAL A 218 -5.71 29.48 -13.43
N LEU A 219 -4.62 28.73 -13.37
CA LEU A 219 -3.35 29.05 -13.97
C LEU A 219 -3.35 28.61 -15.44
N ARG A 220 -3.08 29.57 -16.33
CA ARG A 220 -3.00 29.36 -17.78
C ARG A 220 -1.63 29.78 -18.30
N GLY A 221 -1.12 29.07 -19.30
CA GLY A 221 0.21 29.32 -19.86
C GLY A 221 1.32 28.98 -18.87
N ASN A 222 2.48 29.62 -19.05
CA ASN A 222 3.67 29.35 -18.25
C ASN A 222 3.77 30.38 -17.13
N VAL A 223 3.74 29.91 -15.88
CA VAL A 223 3.85 30.73 -14.69
C VAL A 223 5.02 30.24 -13.85
N ARG A 224 5.73 31.20 -13.25
CA ARG A 224 6.87 30.93 -12.39
C ARG A 224 6.63 31.55 -11.02
N TRP A 225 6.81 30.77 -9.98
CA TRP A 225 6.88 31.25 -8.60
C TRP A 225 8.32 31.28 -8.14
N SER A 226 8.77 32.46 -7.73
CA SER A 226 10.13 32.68 -7.25
C SER A 226 10.19 32.86 -5.73
N ALA A 227 11.37 32.61 -5.15
CA ALA A 227 11.57 32.76 -3.71
C ALA A 227 11.24 34.19 -3.21
N GLY A 228 11.46 35.21 -4.04
CA GLY A 228 11.12 36.60 -3.73
C GLY A 228 9.61 36.88 -3.61
N GLN A 229 8.77 35.96 -4.07
CA GLN A 229 7.31 36.00 -3.94
C GLN A 229 6.80 35.17 -2.76
N SER A 230 7.69 34.48 -2.04
CA SER A 230 7.31 33.59 -0.94
C SER A 230 6.92 34.38 0.33
N PRO A 231 5.92 33.92 1.10
CA PRO A 231 5.09 32.75 0.87
C PRO A 231 4.02 32.98 -0.21
N ILE A 232 3.84 32.01 -1.09
CA ILE A 232 2.69 31.95 -2.00
C ILE A 232 1.51 31.38 -1.21
N VAL A 233 0.44 32.15 -1.02
CA VAL A 233 -0.71 31.73 -0.21
C VAL A 233 -1.89 31.37 -1.10
N LEU A 234 -2.32 30.11 -1.05
CA LEU A 234 -3.49 29.58 -1.74
C LEU A 234 -4.67 29.50 -0.78
N ARG A 235 -5.65 30.40 -0.99
CA ARG A 235 -6.90 30.47 -0.20
C ARG A 235 -8.08 29.72 -0.82
N ARG A 236 -7.92 29.33 -2.08
CA ARG A 236 -8.86 28.56 -2.89
C ARG A 236 -8.06 27.57 -3.70
N ASP A 237 -8.76 26.58 -4.22
CA ASP A 237 -8.15 25.55 -5.07
C ASP A 237 -7.39 26.20 -6.23
N LEU A 238 -6.21 25.66 -6.53
CA LEU A 238 -5.43 26.03 -7.70
C LEU A 238 -5.62 24.97 -8.78
N GLN A 239 -6.04 25.37 -9.96
CA GLN A 239 -6.09 24.51 -11.14
C GLN A 239 -5.02 24.94 -12.14
N ILE A 240 -4.08 24.04 -12.45
CA ILE A 240 -3.15 24.18 -13.56
C ILE A 240 -3.83 23.60 -14.79
N ALA A 241 -4.24 24.47 -15.71
CA ALA A 241 -5.04 24.10 -16.86
C ALA A 241 -4.28 23.21 -17.88
N PRO A 242 -5.00 22.56 -18.82
CA PRO A 242 -4.36 21.76 -19.86
C PRO A 242 -3.32 22.54 -20.66
N GLY A 243 -2.13 21.97 -20.81
CA GLY A 243 -0.99 22.61 -21.50
C GLY A 243 -0.35 23.79 -20.76
N ALA A 244 -0.84 24.15 -19.57
CA ALA A 244 -0.20 25.15 -18.72
C ALA A 244 0.96 24.53 -17.93
N GLU A 245 1.88 25.38 -17.49
CA GLU A 245 3.06 24.98 -16.73
C GLU A 245 3.26 25.91 -15.53
N LEU A 246 3.39 25.33 -14.34
CA LEU A 246 3.82 26.01 -13.14
C LEU A 246 5.22 25.51 -12.76
N ILE A 247 6.20 26.41 -12.80
CA ILE A 247 7.54 26.19 -12.27
C ILE A 247 7.64 26.86 -10.90
N ILE A 248 8.00 26.08 -9.88
CA ILE A 248 8.24 26.57 -8.53
C ILE A 248 9.76 26.48 -8.28
N GLU A 249 10.39 27.64 -8.09
CA GLU A 249 11.83 27.75 -7.86
C GLU A 249 12.28 27.25 -6.48
N PRO A 250 13.58 26.96 -6.30
CA PRO A 250 14.14 26.63 -5.00
C PRO A 250 13.77 27.64 -3.92
N GLY A 251 13.47 27.14 -2.71
CA GLY A 251 13.20 27.96 -1.53
C GLY A 251 11.79 28.56 -1.46
N VAL A 252 10.91 28.31 -2.44
CA VAL A 252 9.52 28.77 -2.36
C VAL A 252 8.73 27.96 -1.33
N GLU A 253 8.10 28.67 -0.41
CA GLU A 253 7.03 28.15 0.45
C GLU A 253 5.65 28.47 -0.15
N VAL A 254 4.83 27.42 -0.30
CA VAL A 254 3.43 27.44 -0.71
C VAL A 254 2.58 27.09 0.51
N ARG A 255 1.78 28.06 0.99
CA ARG A 255 0.85 27.90 2.11
C ARG A 255 -0.56 27.65 1.60
N LEU A 256 -1.16 26.54 2.01
CA LEU A 256 -2.51 26.15 1.60
C LEU A 256 -3.47 26.28 2.79
N ASP A 257 -4.59 26.97 2.57
CA ASP A 257 -5.67 27.05 3.55
C ASP A 257 -6.38 25.69 3.74
N PRO A 258 -7.10 25.49 4.86
CA PRO A 258 -7.77 24.21 5.13
C PRO A 258 -8.71 23.81 3.99
N GLY A 259 -8.62 22.54 3.57
CA GLY A 259 -9.38 22.01 2.44
C GLY A 259 -8.92 22.44 1.04
N VAL A 260 -7.94 23.34 0.90
CA VAL A 260 -7.44 23.77 -0.41
C VAL A 260 -6.65 22.67 -1.10
N SER A 261 -6.87 22.55 -2.41
CA SER A 261 -6.25 21.56 -3.29
C SER A 261 -5.41 22.21 -4.40
N ILE A 262 -4.42 21.48 -4.90
CA ILE A 262 -3.76 21.78 -6.18
C ILE A 262 -4.20 20.71 -7.18
N TYR A 263 -4.87 21.10 -8.25
CA TYR A 263 -5.25 20.25 -9.37
C TYR A 263 -4.33 20.51 -10.56
N VAL A 264 -3.69 19.46 -11.07
CA VAL A 264 -2.95 19.50 -12.33
C VAL A 264 -3.84 18.81 -13.36
N ASP A 265 -4.38 19.56 -14.31
CA ASP A 265 -5.39 19.09 -15.26
C ASP A 265 -4.83 19.02 -16.66
N GLY A 266 -4.01 18.01 -16.98
CA GLY A 266 -3.31 17.92 -18.26
C GLY A 266 -2.23 18.99 -18.44
N GLY A 267 -1.81 19.59 -17.32
CA GLY A 267 -0.75 20.58 -17.23
C GLY A 267 0.52 20.02 -16.58
N ARG A 268 1.43 20.91 -16.20
CA ARG A 268 2.72 20.55 -15.59
C ARG A 268 2.93 21.30 -14.29
N LEU A 269 3.18 20.57 -13.20
CA LEU A 269 3.64 21.11 -11.92
C LEU A 269 5.09 20.68 -11.73
N ILE A 270 6.01 21.65 -11.70
CA ILE A 270 7.45 21.39 -11.62
C ILE A 270 8.02 22.15 -10.41
N ALA A 271 8.17 21.46 -9.29
CA ALA A 271 8.81 21.99 -8.08
C ALA A 271 10.28 21.60 -8.05
N LEU A 272 11.16 22.60 -8.16
CA LEU A 272 12.61 22.42 -8.34
C LEU A 272 13.34 22.88 -7.08
N GLY A 273 13.15 22.18 -5.96
CA GLY A 273 13.89 22.46 -4.74
C GLY A 273 15.38 22.16 -4.85
N GLN A 274 16.14 22.55 -3.83
CA GLN A 274 17.53 22.16 -3.63
C GLN A 274 17.74 21.67 -2.19
N PRO A 275 18.81 20.89 -1.89
CA PRO A 275 19.05 20.35 -0.54
C PRO A 275 19.02 21.40 0.59
N GLY A 276 19.49 22.62 0.32
CA GLY A 276 19.46 23.74 1.29
C GLY A 276 18.30 24.71 1.12
N GLN A 277 17.52 24.57 0.05
CA GLN A 277 16.40 25.46 -0.31
C GLN A 277 15.25 24.63 -0.90
N PRO A 278 14.62 23.77 -0.10
CA PRO A 278 13.55 22.91 -0.60
C PRO A 278 12.31 23.75 -0.96
N VAL A 279 11.50 23.24 -1.88
CA VAL A 279 10.14 23.76 -2.10
C VAL A 279 9.23 23.18 -1.02
N ARG A 280 8.45 24.01 -0.35
CA ARG A 280 7.60 23.57 0.78
C ARG A 280 6.13 23.76 0.47
N PHE A 281 5.35 22.68 0.54
CA PHE A 281 3.89 22.69 0.53
C PHE A 281 3.39 22.43 1.95
N VAL A 282 2.83 23.46 2.58
CA VAL A 282 2.47 23.44 4.01
C VAL A 282 1.07 24.03 4.27
N GLY A 283 0.42 23.59 5.34
CA GLY A 283 -0.85 24.17 5.79
C GLY A 283 -0.70 25.56 6.41
N SER A 284 -1.70 26.43 6.26
CA SER A 284 -1.65 27.82 6.74
C SER A 284 -2.01 28.01 8.23
N SER A 285 -2.79 27.10 8.81
CA SER A 285 -3.46 27.31 10.11
C SER A 285 -3.53 26.05 10.99
N GLY A 286 -2.68 25.05 10.73
CA GLY A 286 -2.61 23.79 11.48
C GLY A 286 -3.71 22.78 11.14
N ALA A 287 -4.88 23.24 10.69
CA ALA A 287 -5.87 22.38 10.03
C ALA A 287 -5.33 21.89 8.67
N ARG A 288 -5.69 20.65 8.31
CA ARG A 288 -5.15 20.01 7.10
C ARG A 288 -5.68 20.67 5.82
N TRP A 289 -4.78 20.93 4.88
CA TRP A 289 -5.17 21.19 3.49
C TRP A 289 -5.53 19.86 2.80
N SER A 290 -6.06 19.92 1.58
CA SER A 290 -6.58 18.73 0.91
C SER A 290 -5.47 17.87 0.32
N GLY A 291 -4.92 18.23 -0.84
CA GLY A 291 -3.91 17.40 -1.51
C GLY A 291 -3.48 17.96 -2.86
N ILE A 292 -2.52 17.27 -3.48
CA ILE A 292 -2.03 17.53 -4.84
C ILE A 292 -2.59 16.43 -5.75
N PHE A 293 -3.40 16.81 -6.72
CA PHE A 293 -4.15 15.89 -7.56
C PHE A 293 -3.75 16.06 -9.03
N GLY A 294 -3.03 15.08 -9.57
CA GLY A 294 -2.74 14.98 -10.99
C GLY A 294 -3.85 14.24 -11.72
N ARG A 295 -4.61 14.95 -12.55
CA ARG A 295 -5.59 14.36 -13.48
C ARG A 295 -4.89 13.86 -14.74
N PRO A 296 -5.56 13.11 -15.62
CA PRO A 296 -4.94 12.49 -16.79
C PRO A 296 -4.11 13.43 -17.66
N ASN A 297 -3.01 12.90 -18.19
CA ASN A 297 -2.04 13.59 -19.03
C ASN A 297 -1.28 14.72 -18.31
N SER A 298 -1.19 14.67 -16.99
CA SER A 298 -0.39 15.62 -16.21
C SER A 298 1.04 15.17 -16.05
N VAL A 299 1.92 16.13 -15.76
CA VAL A 299 3.29 15.86 -15.32
C VAL A 299 3.50 16.55 -13.97
N VAL A 300 3.84 15.77 -12.95
CA VAL A 300 4.15 16.29 -11.62
C VAL A 300 5.59 15.91 -11.26
N VAL A 301 6.44 16.90 -11.05
CA VAL A 301 7.84 16.73 -10.66
C VAL A 301 8.06 17.43 -9.33
N LEU A 302 8.49 16.66 -8.33
CA LEU A 302 8.89 17.14 -7.01
C LEU A 302 10.35 16.77 -6.78
N GLU A 303 11.23 17.75 -6.93
CA GLU A 303 12.64 17.64 -6.59
C GLU A 303 12.88 18.37 -5.27
N HIS A 304 13.55 17.74 -4.30
CA HIS A 304 13.87 18.36 -3.00
C HIS A 304 12.68 19.14 -2.40
N SER A 305 11.52 18.48 -2.35
CA SER A 305 10.27 19.09 -1.91
C SER A 305 9.84 18.53 -0.56
N GLU A 306 9.19 19.37 0.25
CA GLU A 306 8.59 18.98 1.53
C GLU A 306 7.06 19.15 1.42
N VAL A 307 6.31 18.07 1.64
CA VAL A 307 4.84 18.07 1.64
C VAL A 307 4.36 17.72 3.05
N ARG A 308 3.73 18.69 3.73
CA ARG A 308 3.32 18.56 5.14
C ARG A 308 1.93 19.12 5.42
N GLY A 309 1.24 18.50 6.37
CA GLY A 309 -0.06 18.96 6.87
C GLY A 309 -1.20 18.87 5.85
N GLY A 310 -1.05 18.08 4.78
CA GLY A 310 -2.11 17.80 3.81
C GLY A 310 -2.91 16.56 4.17
N GLY A 311 -3.82 16.14 3.30
CA GLY A 311 -4.55 14.88 3.41
C GLY A 311 -5.78 14.92 4.29
N ILE A 312 -6.56 16.01 4.33
CA ILE A 312 -7.79 16.07 5.14
C ILE A 312 -8.78 14.92 4.84
N GLY A 313 -8.82 14.45 3.59
CA GLY A 313 -9.71 13.38 3.13
C GLY A 313 -9.09 11.98 3.10
N GLY A 314 -7.92 11.76 3.70
CA GLY A 314 -7.24 10.46 3.61
C GLY A 314 -6.33 10.30 2.39
N THR A 315 -6.14 11.34 1.58
CA THR A 315 -5.22 11.33 0.43
C THR A 315 -4.48 12.66 0.34
N VAL A 316 -3.15 12.63 0.42
CA VAL A 316 -2.31 13.84 0.26
C VAL A 316 -1.92 14.06 -1.20
N MET A 317 -1.80 12.97 -1.95
CA MET A 317 -1.47 13.02 -3.37
C MET A 317 -2.20 11.90 -4.12
N ALA A 318 -2.85 12.25 -5.22
CA ALA A 318 -3.39 11.26 -6.16
C ALA A 318 -3.02 11.63 -7.59
N VAL A 319 -2.46 10.70 -8.35
CA VAL A 319 -2.05 10.95 -9.75
C VAL A 319 -2.59 9.86 -10.67
N ASP A 320 -3.43 10.24 -11.65
CA ASP A 320 -4.10 9.35 -12.60
C ASP A 320 -3.56 9.55 -14.02
N ARG A 321 -3.23 8.45 -14.71
CA ARG A 321 -2.80 8.37 -16.13
C ARG A 321 -1.83 9.48 -16.53
N SER A 322 -0.75 9.59 -15.78
CA SER A 322 0.17 10.72 -15.82
C SER A 322 1.62 10.28 -15.61
N GLU A 323 2.52 11.25 -15.45
CA GLU A 323 3.89 11.05 -14.98
C GLU A 323 4.07 11.70 -13.60
N LEU A 324 4.56 10.92 -12.64
CA LEU A 324 4.93 11.40 -11.30
C LEU A 324 6.40 11.09 -11.05
N VAL A 325 7.20 12.14 -10.87
CA VAL A 325 8.61 12.07 -10.50
C VAL A 325 8.79 12.73 -9.14
N VAL A 326 9.30 11.97 -8.18
CA VAL A 326 9.58 12.42 -6.81
C VAL A 326 11.02 12.06 -6.50
N ARG A 327 11.85 13.05 -6.20
CA ARG A 327 13.28 12.84 -5.91
C ARG A 327 13.70 13.67 -4.71
N ASN A 328 14.45 13.05 -3.81
CA ASN A 328 15.00 13.68 -2.61
C ASN A 328 13.98 14.48 -1.79
N SER A 329 12.73 14.02 -1.79
CA SER A 329 11.57 14.75 -1.25
C SER A 329 11.01 14.03 -0.03
N ARG A 330 10.20 14.75 0.77
CA ARG A 330 9.65 14.24 2.02
C ARG A 330 8.15 14.47 2.11
N PHE A 331 7.42 13.42 2.44
CA PHE A 331 6.00 13.45 2.79
C PHE A 331 5.88 13.10 4.26
N THR A 332 5.64 14.12 5.10
CA THR A 332 5.61 13.98 6.56
C THR A 332 4.44 14.71 7.19
N ASP A 333 3.95 14.24 8.35
CA ASP A 333 2.84 14.85 9.08
C ASP A 333 1.56 15.06 8.25
N ASN A 334 1.30 14.18 7.26
CA ASN A 334 0.09 14.23 6.44
C ASN A 334 -0.98 13.28 6.96
N GLY A 335 -2.22 13.55 6.58
CA GLY A 335 -3.40 12.73 6.89
C GLY A 335 -3.80 11.74 5.80
N GLY A 336 -2.95 11.51 4.81
CA GLY A 336 -3.38 10.85 3.59
C GLY A 336 -2.27 10.27 2.71
N ALA A 337 -2.68 9.35 1.84
CA ALA A 337 -1.82 8.45 1.07
C ALA A 337 -1.28 9.15 -0.15
N ILE A 338 -0.25 8.54 -0.73
CA ILE A 338 0.16 8.76 -2.10
C ILE A 338 -0.45 7.64 -2.95
N LEU A 339 -1.39 7.99 -3.81
CA LEU A 339 -2.10 7.07 -4.69
C LEU A 339 -1.74 7.36 -6.14
N THR A 340 -1.40 6.34 -6.91
CA THR A 340 -1.22 6.47 -8.35
C THR A 340 -2.07 5.45 -9.09
N THR A 341 -2.61 5.85 -10.23
CA THR A 341 -3.39 4.98 -11.12
C THR A 341 -2.89 5.14 -12.54
N ASP A 342 -2.48 4.05 -13.18
CA ASP A 342 -1.95 4.01 -14.55
C ASP A 342 -0.88 5.09 -14.84
N THR A 343 -0.11 5.43 -13.81
CA THR A 343 0.85 6.52 -13.81
C THR A 343 2.25 5.97 -13.80
N ARG A 344 3.11 6.52 -14.67
CA ARG A 344 4.55 6.22 -14.63
C ARG A 344 5.11 6.83 -13.35
N LEU A 345 5.41 5.96 -12.39
CA LEU A 345 5.88 6.36 -11.06
C LEU A 345 7.39 6.20 -10.96
N GLU A 346 8.07 7.31 -10.71
CA GLU A 346 9.46 7.34 -10.26
C GLU A 346 9.54 8.02 -8.89
N MET A 347 9.94 7.27 -7.87
CA MET A 347 10.27 7.81 -6.55
C MET A 347 11.68 7.37 -6.16
N ARG A 348 12.57 8.35 -5.94
CA ARG A 348 13.97 8.11 -5.59
C ARG A 348 14.40 8.89 -4.36
N ASP A 349 15.19 8.25 -3.51
CA ASP A 349 15.88 8.88 -2.37
C ASP A 349 14.95 9.74 -1.50
N SER A 350 13.69 9.34 -1.41
CA SER A 350 12.61 10.11 -0.81
C SER A 350 12.06 9.43 0.44
N GLU A 351 11.37 10.22 1.26
CA GLU A 351 10.86 9.79 2.56
C GLU A 351 9.34 9.91 2.61
N VAL A 352 8.68 8.86 3.09
CA VAL A 352 7.24 8.86 3.42
C VAL A 352 7.12 8.33 4.85
N ALA A 353 7.04 9.24 5.82
CA ALA A 353 7.11 8.89 7.24
C ALA A 353 6.25 9.79 8.13
N GLY A 354 5.83 9.27 9.29
CA GLY A 354 5.05 10.04 10.26
C GLY A 354 3.68 10.47 9.75
N ASN A 355 3.17 9.84 8.70
CA ASN A 355 1.84 10.13 8.16
C ASN A 355 0.79 9.28 8.85
N ASP A 356 -0.42 9.81 8.87
CA ASP A 356 -1.58 9.24 9.53
C ASP A 356 -2.64 8.88 8.50
N MET A 357 -2.71 7.59 8.19
CA MET A 357 -3.50 7.03 7.13
C MET A 357 -4.75 6.34 7.68
N PRO A 358 -5.96 6.87 7.44
CA PRO A 358 -7.16 6.21 7.90
C PRO A 358 -7.47 4.93 7.11
N PHE A 359 -6.98 4.82 5.87
CA PHE A 359 -7.27 3.69 4.98
C PHE A 359 -6.09 3.41 4.05
N GLY A 360 -5.88 2.14 3.71
CA GLY A 360 -5.02 1.72 2.62
C GLY A 360 -3.52 1.83 2.92
N ALA A 361 -2.72 1.74 1.87
CA ALA A 361 -1.26 1.84 1.97
C ALA A 361 -0.79 3.28 2.12
N ALA A 362 0.43 3.49 2.63
CA ALA A 362 1.04 4.83 2.59
C ALA A 362 1.39 5.24 1.14
N LEU A 363 1.83 4.26 0.35
CA LEU A 363 2.04 4.40 -1.09
C LEU A 363 1.34 3.25 -1.82
N GLU A 364 0.42 3.58 -2.70
CA GLU A 364 -0.27 2.62 -3.55
C GLU A 364 -0.14 3.01 -5.02
N ALA A 365 0.42 2.10 -5.83
CA ALA A 365 0.50 2.24 -7.27
C ALA A 365 -0.38 1.18 -7.94
N SER A 366 -1.41 1.63 -8.64
CA SER A 366 -2.42 0.76 -9.26
C SER A 366 -2.37 0.83 -10.78
N TYR A 367 -2.50 -0.32 -11.44
CA TYR A 367 -2.36 -0.42 -12.90
C TYR A 367 -3.47 -1.26 -13.52
N THR A 368 -4.03 -0.77 -14.63
CA THR A 368 -4.95 -1.52 -15.50
C THR A 368 -4.29 -1.94 -16.81
N ARG A 369 -3.08 -1.43 -17.07
CA ARG A 369 -2.25 -1.72 -18.26
C ARG A 369 -0.77 -1.78 -17.86
N GLY A 370 0.06 -2.27 -18.76
CA GLY A 370 1.51 -2.34 -18.57
C GLY A 370 2.12 -0.97 -18.32
N ASN A 371 3.05 -0.89 -17.38
CA ASN A 371 3.70 0.36 -16.98
C ASN A 371 5.10 0.09 -16.37
N VAL A 372 5.70 1.14 -15.82
CA VAL A 372 6.96 1.11 -15.09
C VAL A 372 6.75 1.69 -13.69
N VAL A 373 7.23 0.97 -12.69
CA VAL A 373 7.30 1.40 -11.29
C VAL A 373 8.75 1.45 -10.88
N THR A 374 9.24 2.62 -10.50
CA THR A 374 10.58 2.79 -9.95
C THR A 374 10.50 3.34 -8.54
N LEU A 375 10.91 2.54 -7.56
CA LEU A 375 11.09 2.91 -6.17
C LEU A 375 12.55 2.61 -5.82
N THR A 376 13.40 3.62 -5.70
CA THR A 376 14.83 3.40 -5.42
C THR A 376 15.31 4.24 -4.25
N GLY A 377 16.01 3.65 -3.27
CA GLY A 377 16.65 4.43 -2.21
C GLY A 377 15.68 5.10 -1.22
N ASN A 378 14.39 4.73 -1.22
CA ASN A 378 13.38 5.42 -0.41
C ASN A 378 13.34 4.91 1.03
N ARG A 379 12.88 5.76 1.94
CA ARG A 379 12.55 5.39 3.33
C ARG A 379 11.05 5.55 3.55
N ILE A 380 10.33 4.45 3.72
CA ILE A 380 8.87 4.43 3.86
C ILE A 380 8.52 3.66 5.13
N GLY A 381 8.13 4.36 6.19
CA GLY A 381 7.81 3.71 7.46
C GLY A 381 7.44 4.69 8.56
N GLY A 382 7.11 4.18 9.75
CA GLY A 382 6.62 5.03 10.85
C GLY A 382 5.31 5.74 10.53
N ASN A 383 4.53 5.21 9.59
CA ASN A 383 3.21 5.71 9.24
C ASN A 383 2.16 4.94 10.06
N ARG A 384 1.14 5.64 10.55
CA ARG A 384 -0.01 5.01 11.20
C ARG A 384 -0.97 4.54 10.12
N LEU A 385 -1.13 3.23 9.97
CA LEU A 385 -1.98 2.59 8.97
C LEU A 385 -3.18 1.92 9.63
N SER A 386 -4.25 1.66 8.86
CA SER A 386 -5.30 0.73 9.28
C SER A 386 -4.75 -0.70 9.39
N ASP A 387 -5.27 -1.47 10.35
CA ASP A 387 -4.86 -2.86 10.57
C ASP A 387 -4.90 -3.69 9.27
N GLY A 388 -3.87 -4.51 9.06
CA GLY A 388 -3.75 -5.33 7.85
C GLY A 388 -3.40 -4.56 6.56
N SER A 389 -3.12 -3.26 6.64
CA SER A 389 -2.76 -2.46 5.48
C SER A 389 -1.25 -2.51 5.22
N PRO A 390 -0.82 -2.64 3.96
CA PRO A 390 0.59 -2.67 3.64
C PRO A 390 1.21 -1.28 3.71
N GLN A 391 2.53 -1.23 3.93
CA GLN A 391 3.27 0.03 3.87
C GLN A 391 3.37 0.54 2.43
N VAL A 392 3.70 -0.37 1.50
CA VAL A 392 3.72 -0.13 0.06
C VAL A 392 2.92 -1.20 -0.67
N ARG A 393 2.05 -0.78 -1.58
CA ARG A 393 1.29 -1.68 -2.46
C ARG A 393 1.53 -1.34 -3.92
N VAL A 394 1.83 -2.35 -4.72
CA VAL A 394 1.78 -2.27 -6.18
C VAL A 394 0.78 -3.31 -6.67
N ASN A 395 -0.28 -2.85 -7.32
CA ASN A 395 -1.31 -3.74 -7.85
C ASN A 395 -1.45 -3.57 -9.38
N SER A 396 -1.82 -4.65 -10.06
CA SER A 396 -2.18 -4.64 -11.47
C SER A 396 -3.37 -5.56 -11.72
N SER A 397 -4.42 -5.02 -12.31
CA SER A 397 -5.61 -5.78 -12.72
C SER A 397 -5.47 -6.39 -14.12
N SER A 398 -4.41 -6.06 -14.87
CA SER A 398 -4.14 -6.69 -16.18
C SER A 398 -3.56 -8.09 -15.98
N SER A 399 -4.10 -9.07 -16.71
CA SER A 399 -3.60 -10.43 -16.74
C SER A 399 -2.62 -10.71 -17.89
N PHE A 400 -2.38 -9.73 -18.75
CA PHE A 400 -1.59 -9.89 -19.97
C PHE A 400 -0.44 -8.90 -20.07
N ASP A 401 -0.65 -7.67 -19.59
CA ASP A 401 0.36 -6.65 -19.70
C ASP A 401 1.44 -6.81 -18.65
N THR A 402 2.68 -6.58 -19.06
CA THR A 402 3.83 -6.63 -18.15
C THR A 402 3.96 -5.35 -17.35
N LEU A 403 4.15 -5.49 -16.03
CA LEU A 403 4.58 -4.40 -15.17
C LEU A 403 6.08 -4.51 -14.93
N ASN A 404 6.82 -3.47 -15.32
CA ASN A 404 8.27 -3.40 -15.11
C ASN A 404 8.57 -2.73 -13.78
N LEU A 405 9.31 -3.42 -12.91
CA LEU A 405 9.60 -3.03 -11.54
C LEU A 405 11.09 -2.77 -11.36
N ALA A 406 11.41 -1.67 -10.68
CA ALA A 406 12.70 -1.42 -10.07
C ALA A 406 12.44 -0.96 -8.64
N ILE A 407 12.29 -1.91 -7.72
CA ILE A 407 12.06 -1.67 -6.30
C ILE A 407 13.35 -2.04 -5.58
N ASP A 408 14.31 -1.11 -5.55
CA ASP A 408 15.67 -1.42 -5.15
C ASP A 408 16.21 -0.49 -4.06
N GLY A 409 16.94 -1.03 -3.09
CA GLY A 409 17.62 -0.18 -2.10
C GLY A 409 16.66 0.60 -1.20
N ASN A 410 15.41 0.17 -1.02
CA ASN A 410 14.44 0.87 -0.16
C ASN A 410 14.48 0.32 1.26
N MET A 411 14.25 1.20 2.24
CA MET A 411 13.92 0.84 3.61
C MET A 411 12.41 0.97 3.77
N ILE A 412 11.73 -0.15 3.98
CA ILE A 412 10.28 -0.19 4.19
C ILE A 412 10.01 -0.83 5.55
N SER A 413 9.44 -0.06 6.48
CA SER A 413 9.17 -0.54 7.83
C SER A 413 7.71 -0.38 8.25
N GLY A 414 7.22 -1.38 8.97
CA GLY A 414 5.82 -1.44 9.40
C GLY A 414 4.86 -1.90 8.30
N GLY A 415 3.56 -1.87 8.60
CA GLY A 415 2.53 -2.38 7.69
C GLY A 415 2.43 -3.92 7.65
N ALA A 416 1.35 -4.40 7.07
CA ALA A 416 1.00 -5.82 7.02
C ALA A 416 0.54 -6.21 5.61
N PRO A 417 1.46 -6.40 4.63
CA PRO A 417 2.94 -6.47 4.76
C PRO A 417 3.70 -5.14 4.56
N ASN A 418 5.03 -5.13 4.73
CA ASN A 418 5.84 -3.98 4.31
C ASN A 418 5.67 -3.72 2.81
N LEU A 419 5.87 -4.74 1.97
CA LEU A 419 5.71 -4.66 0.52
C LEU A 419 4.73 -5.71 0.01
N GLN A 420 3.64 -5.25 -0.61
CA GLN A 420 2.67 -6.11 -1.29
C GLN A 420 2.69 -5.90 -2.80
N LEU A 421 2.88 -6.97 -3.55
CA LEU A 421 2.65 -7.04 -4.98
C LEU A 421 1.39 -7.86 -5.25
N THR A 422 0.51 -7.37 -6.12
CA THR A 422 -0.72 -8.08 -6.50
C THR A 422 -0.97 -7.98 -7.99
N THR A 423 -0.92 -9.08 -8.72
CA THR A 423 -1.20 -9.09 -10.16
C THR A 423 -1.55 -10.47 -10.67
N ASN A 424 -2.26 -10.57 -11.79
CA ASN A 424 -2.38 -11.83 -12.54
C ASN A 424 -1.72 -11.74 -13.93
N GLY A 425 -0.92 -10.70 -14.15
CA GLY A 425 -0.10 -10.51 -15.34
C GLY A 425 1.39 -10.67 -15.00
N PRO A 426 2.25 -10.73 -16.03
CA PRO A 426 3.68 -10.91 -15.83
C PRO A 426 4.31 -9.70 -15.11
N LEU A 427 5.11 -9.95 -14.09
CA LEU A 427 6.05 -8.96 -13.54
C LEU A 427 7.43 -9.15 -14.18
N ARG A 428 8.16 -8.04 -14.33
CA ARG A 428 9.54 -8.07 -14.78
C ARG A 428 10.38 -7.09 -13.98
N GLY A 429 11.64 -7.42 -13.71
CA GLY A 429 12.61 -6.52 -13.08
C GLY A 429 13.01 -6.97 -11.68
N THR A 430 13.08 -6.04 -10.74
CA THR A 430 13.79 -6.26 -9.47
C THR A 430 13.00 -5.83 -8.23
N VAL A 431 13.15 -6.64 -7.18
CA VAL A 431 12.95 -6.30 -5.77
C VAL A 431 14.25 -6.68 -5.07
N VAL A 432 15.25 -5.81 -5.12
CA VAL A 432 16.64 -6.15 -4.74
C VAL A 432 17.23 -5.16 -3.74
N CYS A 433 18.03 -5.65 -2.78
CA CYS A 433 18.70 -4.78 -1.79
C CYS A 433 17.73 -3.93 -0.95
N ASN A 434 16.51 -4.38 -0.72
CA ASN A 434 15.59 -3.68 0.17
C ASN A 434 15.75 -4.17 1.61
N THR A 435 15.42 -3.30 2.56
CA THR A 435 15.25 -3.64 3.97
C THR A 435 13.76 -3.61 4.28
N LEU A 436 13.18 -4.77 4.55
CA LEU A 436 11.77 -4.98 4.85
C LEU A 436 11.67 -5.46 6.30
N VAL A 437 11.24 -4.59 7.21
CA VAL A 437 11.30 -4.89 8.65
C VAL A 437 10.08 -4.44 9.45
N GLY A 438 9.79 -5.16 10.52
CA GLY A 438 8.78 -4.77 11.49
C GLY A 438 7.35 -5.08 11.06
N ALA A 439 6.43 -5.08 12.04
CA ALA A 439 5.02 -5.42 11.89
C ALA A 439 4.79 -6.83 11.31
N ASP A 440 3.62 -7.11 10.72
CA ASP A 440 3.13 -8.49 10.67
C ASP A 440 3.73 -9.35 9.55
N GLN A 441 4.24 -8.74 8.48
CA GLN A 441 4.79 -9.48 7.33
C GLN A 441 5.74 -8.64 6.47
N GLY A 442 6.84 -9.24 6.00
CA GLY A 442 7.82 -8.55 5.15
C GLY A 442 7.36 -8.34 3.71
N PHE A 443 7.39 -9.44 2.94
CA PHE A 443 7.04 -9.44 1.53
C PHE A 443 5.82 -10.31 1.24
N GLY A 444 4.93 -9.84 0.36
CA GLY A 444 3.79 -10.62 -0.11
C GLY A 444 3.57 -10.49 -1.62
N LEU A 445 3.60 -11.61 -2.33
CA LEU A 445 3.18 -11.68 -3.74
C LEU A 445 1.85 -12.44 -3.86
N ARG A 446 0.83 -11.75 -4.37
CA ARG A 446 -0.47 -12.35 -4.70
C ARG A 446 -0.61 -12.41 -6.21
N THR A 447 -0.63 -13.61 -6.76
CA THR A 447 -0.67 -13.83 -8.21
C THR A 447 -1.04 -15.28 -8.53
N MET A 448 -1.67 -15.46 -9.69
CA MET A 448 -1.83 -16.77 -10.34
C MET A 448 -0.81 -16.99 -11.48
N THR A 449 0.01 -15.99 -11.80
CA THR A 449 1.02 -16.09 -12.84
C THR A 449 2.27 -16.77 -12.27
N GLU A 450 2.52 -18.01 -12.67
CA GLU A 450 3.72 -18.73 -12.23
C GLU A 450 5.00 -18.01 -12.68
N GLN A 451 6.08 -18.20 -11.92
CA GLN A 451 7.38 -17.61 -12.29
C GLN A 451 8.00 -18.32 -13.50
N VAL A 452 7.89 -19.65 -13.48
CA VAL A 452 8.34 -20.54 -14.54
C VAL A 452 7.19 -21.48 -14.86
N ALA A 453 6.83 -21.59 -16.13
CA ALA A 453 5.80 -22.50 -16.61
C ALA A 453 6.18 -23.98 -16.39
N PRO A 454 5.22 -24.92 -16.43
CA PRO A 454 5.51 -26.35 -16.25
C PRO A 454 6.46 -26.93 -17.31
N ASN A 455 6.60 -26.29 -18.46
CA ASN A 455 7.55 -26.65 -19.52
C ASN A 455 8.95 -26.02 -19.35
N GLY A 456 9.19 -25.31 -18.24
CA GLY A 456 10.46 -24.64 -17.94
C GLY A 456 10.61 -23.23 -18.53
N ALA A 457 9.63 -22.71 -19.27
CA ALA A 457 9.72 -21.36 -19.82
C ALA A 457 9.51 -20.28 -18.73
N PRO A 458 10.36 -19.24 -18.64
CA PRO A 458 10.14 -18.15 -17.68
C PRO A 458 8.93 -17.31 -18.10
N LEU A 459 7.96 -17.17 -17.19
CA LEU A 459 6.73 -16.37 -17.41
C LEU A 459 6.80 -15.02 -16.67
N MET A 460 7.52 -14.95 -15.57
CA MET A 460 7.75 -13.74 -14.78
C MET A 460 9.24 -13.63 -14.46
N ASP A 461 9.89 -12.66 -15.10
CA ASP A 461 11.31 -12.35 -14.95
C ASP A 461 11.51 -11.35 -13.80
N LEU A 462 11.02 -11.71 -12.62
CA LEU A 462 11.13 -10.93 -11.39
C LEU A 462 12.24 -11.53 -10.51
N ARG A 463 13.25 -10.73 -10.19
CA ARG A 463 14.30 -11.09 -9.24
C ARG A 463 13.99 -10.52 -7.87
N VAL A 464 13.91 -11.39 -6.87
CA VAL A 464 13.66 -11.03 -5.47
C VAL A 464 14.82 -11.56 -4.62
N GLU A 465 15.92 -10.82 -4.55
CA GLU A 465 17.15 -11.28 -3.90
C GLU A 465 17.93 -10.15 -3.23
N GLN A 466 18.90 -10.48 -2.39
CA GLN A 466 19.72 -9.54 -1.62
C GLN A 466 18.91 -8.62 -0.71
N ASN A 467 17.69 -8.98 -0.33
CA ASN A 467 16.88 -8.22 0.61
C ASN A 467 17.22 -8.62 2.05
N TYR A 468 17.11 -7.64 2.94
CA TYR A 468 17.13 -7.80 4.39
C TYR A 468 15.69 -7.91 4.88
N ILE A 469 15.29 -9.07 5.41
CA ILE A 469 13.93 -9.36 5.88
C ILE A 469 14.00 -9.85 7.32
N ASP A 470 13.43 -9.13 8.28
CA ASP A 470 13.56 -9.44 9.71
C ASP A 470 12.54 -8.67 10.58
N GLU A 471 12.52 -8.96 11.88
CA GLU A 471 11.79 -8.23 12.92
C GLU A 471 10.26 -8.26 12.77
N HIS A 472 9.71 -9.25 12.06
CA HIS A 472 8.26 -9.35 11.91
C HIS A 472 7.59 -9.97 13.14
N THR A 473 6.34 -9.56 13.41
CA THR A 473 5.54 -10.08 14.52
C THR A 473 5.33 -11.59 14.36
N PRO A 474 5.69 -12.41 15.36
CA PRO A 474 5.42 -13.84 15.29
C PRO A 474 3.92 -14.14 15.30
N PRO A 475 3.43 -15.08 14.48
CA PRO A 475 2.06 -15.57 14.61
C PRO A 475 1.83 -16.23 15.98
N ILE A 476 0.57 -16.27 16.42
CA ILE A 476 0.16 -16.90 17.69
C ILE A 476 0.18 -18.44 17.53
N ILE A 477 1.37 -18.99 17.33
CA ILE A 477 1.66 -20.42 17.18
C ILE A 477 2.85 -20.73 18.10
N PRO A 478 2.79 -21.76 18.97
CA PRO A 478 3.77 -21.95 20.04
C PRO A 478 5.24 -21.96 19.61
N ILE A 479 5.57 -22.60 18.48
CA ILE A 479 6.95 -22.68 17.99
C ILE A 479 7.47 -21.31 17.53
N TYR A 480 6.60 -20.49 16.92
CA TYR A 480 6.94 -19.16 16.43
C TYR A 480 7.12 -18.17 17.58
N LEU A 481 6.22 -18.19 18.56
CA LEU A 481 6.32 -17.36 19.76
C LEU A 481 7.56 -17.72 20.58
N ARG A 482 7.89 -19.01 20.71
CA ARG A 482 9.03 -19.48 21.50
C ARG A 482 10.37 -18.96 20.98
N PHE A 483 10.51 -18.85 19.66
CA PHE A 483 11.76 -18.47 19.00
C PHE A 483 11.71 -17.09 18.37
N GLY A 484 10.62 -16.34 18.51
CA GLY A 484 10.48 -15.01 17.92
C GLY A 484 10.42 -15.02 16.39
N LEU A 485 9.86 -16.07 15.78
CA LEU A 485 9.88 -16.26 14.33
C LEU A 485 8.76 -15.44 13.67
N GLY A 486 9.12 -14.33 13.03
CA GLY A 486 8.18 -13.49 12.28
C GLY A 486 7.74 -14.10 10.95
N ARG A 487 6.91 -13.38 10.19
CA ARG A 487 6.50 -13.76 8.83
C ARG A 487 7.32 -12.98 7.80
N GLY A 488 8.39 -13.59 7.29
CA GLY A 488 9.28 -12.93 6.34
C GLY A 488 8.64 -12.75 4.97
N ALA A 489 8.17 -13.82 4.35
CA ALA A 489 7.62 -13.76 3.00
C ALA A 489 6.52 -14.80 2.71
N THR A 490 5.55 -14.42 1.87
CA THR A 490 4.53 -15.33 1.34
C THR A 490 4.30 -15.11 -0.14
N SER A 491 3.96 -16.18 -0.87
CA SER A 491 3.56 -16.13 -2.27
C SER A 491 2.44 -17.14 -2.56
N GLU A 492 1.53 -16.79 -3.46
CA GLU A 492 0.47 -17.70 -3.96
C GLU A 492 1.01 -18.74 -4.96
N ILE A 493 2.12 -18.44 -5.63
CA ILE A 493 2.84 -19.34 -6.55
C ILE A 493 4.25 -19.60 -6.07
N LYS A 494 4.90 -20.65 -6.59
CA LYS A 494 6.31 -20.91 -6.34
C LYS A 494 7.17 -19.72 -6.79
N LEU A 495 7.83 -19.06 -5.83
CA LEU A 495 8.62 -17.85 -6.05
C LEU A 495 10.06 -18.06 -5.60
N ASP A 496 11.00 -17.78 -6.49
CA ASP A 496 12.42 -17.72 -6.20
C ASP A 496 12.75 -16.47 -5.36
N MET A 497 13.10 -16.72 -4.10
CA MET A 497 13.63 -15.74 -3.16
C MET A 497 14.94 -16.24 -2.53
N ARG A 498 15.77 -16.92 -3.33
CA ARG A 498 17.12 -17.30 -2.91
C ARG A 498 17.97 -16.04 -2.72
N ASN A 499 19.07 -16.19 -1.98
CA ASN A 499 20.02 -15.12 -1.70
C ASN A 499 19.41 -13.90 -0.96
N ASN A 500 18.39 -14.11 -0.13
CA ASN A 500 17.92 -13.11 0.84
C ASN A 500 18.44 -13.42 2.25
N TRP A 501 18.48 -12.38 3.09
CA TRP A 501 18.75 -12.48 4.52
C TRP A 501 17.43 -12.48 5.30
N TRP A 502 17.30 -13.39 6.25
CA TRP A 502 16.05 -13.64 6.99
C TRP A 502 16.16 -13.29 8.48
N GLY A 503 17.13 -12.44 8.86
CA GLY A 503 17.38 -12.06 10.25
C GLY A 503 18.47 -12.87 10.96
N GLU A 504 18.69 -14.13 10.54
CA GLU A 504 19.63 -15.06 11.20
C GLU A 504 20.49 -15.87 10.20
N PRO A 505 21.75 -16.22 10.53
CA PRO A 505 22.61 -17.05 9.66
C PRO A 505 22.04 -18.45 9.41
N SER A 506 21.31 -18.99 10.38
CA SER A 506 20.60 -20.27 10.23
C SER A 506 19.49 -20.23 9.17
N GLY A 507 19.15 -19.05 8.65
CA GLY A 507 18.14 -18.87 7.61
C GLY A 507 16.72 -18.84 8.16
N PRO A 508 15.72 -18.80 7.27
CA PRO A 508 14.33 -18.70 7.65
C PRO A 508 13.88 -20.02 8.29
N TYR A 509 13.02 -19.94 9.30
CA TYR A 509 12.37 -21.14 9.81
C TYR A 509 11.39 -21.73 8.78
N ASP A 510 11.52 -23.03 8.53
CA ASP A 510 10.52 -23.83 7.81
C ASP A 510 10.42 -25.23 8.43
N PRO A 511 9.22 -25.71 8.77
CA PRO A 511 9.03 -26.94 9.55
C PRO A 511 9.46 -28.23 8.82
N GLU A 512 9.67 -28.19 7.51
CA GLU A 512 10.06 -29.36 6.71
C GLU A 512 11.44 -29.18 6.06
N ARG A 513 11.72 -27.98 5.58
CA ARG A 513 12.88 -27.64 4.74
C ARG A 513 14.03 -27.01 5.52
N ASN A 514 13.77 -26.44 6.72
CA ASN A 514 14.80 -25.84 7.58
C ASN A 514 14.34 -25.74 9.06
N VAL A 515 14.20 -26.90 9.72
CA VAL A 515 13.63 -27.01 11.08
C VAL A 515 14.44 -26.25 12.14
N ASP A 516 15.74 -26.11 11.92
CA ASP A 516 16.66 -25.41 12.82
C ASP A 516 16.85 -23.92 12.47
N GLY A 517 16.19 -23.43 11.42
CA GLY A 517 16.16 -22.01 11.08
C GLY A 517 15.59 -21.17 12.22
N ARG A 518 16.21 -20.01 12.47
CA ARG A 518 15.80 -19.06 13.52
C ARG A 518 15.47 -17.68 12.98
N GLY A 519 15.62 -17.47 11.69
CA GLY A 519 15.16 -16.27 11.01
C GLY A 519 13.67 -16.29 10.76
N ASP A 520 13.17 -15.16 10.27
CA ASP A 520 11.78 -14.98 9.89
C ASP A 520 11.32 -16.05 8.92
N SER A 521 10.14 -16.59 9.23
CA SER A 521 9.59 -17.75 8.53
C SER A 521 9.15 -17.43 7.11
N VAL A 522 9.12 -18.48 6.29
CA VAL A 522 8.72 -18.39 4.88
C VAL A 522 7.47 -19.22 4.60
N GLY A 523 6.67 -18.77 3.65
CA GLY A 523 5.56 -19.56 3.12
C GLY A 523 6.02 -20.79 2.35
N VAL A 524 5.11 -21.77 2.20
CA VAL A 524 5.35 -23.04 1.49
C VAL A 524 5.86 -22.85 0.06
N ASN A 525 5.44 -21.77 -0.61
CA ASN A 525 5.78 -21.48 -1.99
C ASN A 525 7.06 -20.66 -2.18
N ILE A 526 7.77 -20.33 -1.10
CA ILE A 526 9.02 -19.56 -1.21
C ILE A 526 10.18 -20.53 -1.39
N GLU A 527 10.95 -20.37 -2.46
CA GLU A 527 12.26 -21.03 -2.64
C GLU A 527 13.33 -20.13 -2.04
N PHE A 528 13.96 -20.58 -0.95
CA PHE A 528 14.86 -19.75 -0.13
C PHE A 528 16.28 -20.33 0.01
N VAL A 529 16.57 -21.48 -0.60
CA VAL A 529 17.89 -22.15 -0.53
C VAL A 529 18.67 -21.91 -1.82
N PRO A 530 19.88 -21.33 -1.81
CA PRO A 530 20.59 -20.85 -0.63
C PRO A 530 20.03 -19.51 -0.12
N TRP A 531 20.27 -19.21 1.15
CA TRP A 531 20.03 -17.91 1.78
C TRP A 531 21.37 -17.25 2.16
N LEU A 532 21.34 -15.95 2.49
CA LEU A 532 22.54 -15.23 2.94
C LEU A 532 22.90 -15.60 4.38
N GLN A 533 24.20 -15.69 4.67
CA GLN A 533 24.72 -15.97 6.03
C GLN A 533 25.07 -14.70 6.82
N ALA A 534 24.94 -13.53 6.18
CA ALA A 534 25.09 -12.23 6.79
C ALA A 534 24.16 -11.23 6.10
N PRO A 535 23.82 -10.10 6.76
CA PRO A 535 23.08 -9.01 6.13
C PRO A 535 23.71 -8.56 4.80
N PRO A 536 22.94 -8.38 3.72
CA PRO A 536 23.48 -7.92 2.44
C PRO A 536 23.99 -6.48 2.57
N PRO A 537 25.22 -6.16 2.13
CA PRO A 537 25.82 -4.84 2.33
C PRO A 537 25.16 -3.73 1.53
N CYS A 538 24.37 -4.09 0.52
CA CYS A 538 23.64 -3.12 -0.31
C CYS A 538 22.30 -2.69 0.32
N ALA A 539 21.77 -3.44 1.29
CA ALA A 539 20.49 -3.10 1.89
C ALA A 539 20.63 -1.90 2.84
N PRO A 540 19.73 -0.90 2.79
CA PRO A 540 19.79 0.26 3.67
C PRO A 540 19.75 -0.12 5.15
N PRO A 541 20.45 0.63 6.02
CA PRO A 541 20.38 0.39 7.45
C PRO A 541 18.98 0.71 8.00
N ARG A 542 18.57 -0.12 8.97
CA ARG A 542 17.31 -0.03 9.72
C ARG A 542 17.15 1.32 10.41
#